data_AF-A0AA37BCH7-F1
#
_entry.id   AF-A0AA37BCH7-F1
#
_cell.length_a   1.000
_cell.length_b   1.000
_cell.length_c   1.000
_cell.angle_alpha   90.00
_cell.angle_beta   90.00
_cell.angle_gamma   90.00
#
_symmetry.space_group_name_H-M   'P 1'
#
loop_
_entity.id
_entity.type
_entity.pdbx_description
1 polymer ?
#
loop_
_entity_poly.entity_id
_entity_poly.type
_entity_poly.pdbx_seq_one_letter_code
_entity_poly.pdbx_strand_id
1 'polypeptide(L)'
;MAEPIGGQLSVEDMVDLGQLVMAGLAFVIAIQTIRYAARQTAAVAEQAKIGNEMAGTSNLNPVLAGHQQVMQLLIDHPELYPYFRESKQPPRRGKVRNRVLVTAEMLADVLNTGLHVSRQIPAVNGGLDPWPGYCSDVMSTCPALREMVEAHPDWWPNLGALQSRRPVQASVRRRSQGVL
;
A
#
# COMPACT_ATOMS: atom_id res chain seq x y z
N MET A 1 -41.94 -40.08 -69.40
CA MET A 1 -40.98 -38.98 -69.68
C MET A 1 -40.48 -38.49 -68.33
N ALA A 2 -39.25 -38.81 -67.98
CA ALA A 2 -38.56 -38.30 -66.80
C ALA A 2 -37.19 -37.81 -67.28
N GLU A 3 -36.96 -36.51 -67.22
CA GLU A 3 -35.63 -35.94 -67.45
C GLU A 3 -34.72 -36.31 -66.27
N PRO A 4 -33.48 -36.79 -66.51
CA PRO A 4 -32.52 -36.95 -65.44
C PRO A 4 -31.96 -35.58 -65.09
N ILE A 5 -32.33 -35.07 -63.90
CA ILE A 5 -31.67 -33.92 -63.28
C ILE A 5 -30.29 -34.39 -62.80
N GLY A 6 -29.33 -34.44 -63.73
CA GLY A 6 -27.94 -34.79 -63.47
C GLY A 6 -27.05 -33.57 -63.62
N GLY A 7 -27.11 -32.63 -62.66
CA GLY A 7 -26.18 -31.50 -62.61
C GLY A 7 -24.78 -31.98 -62.28
N GLN A 8 -23.86 -31.95 -63.25
CA GLN A 8 -22.42 -32.05 -62.98
C GLN A 8 -21.97 -30.76 -62.29
N LEU A 9 -21.41 -30.88 -61.09
CA LEU A 9 -20.73 -29.76 -60.41
C LEU A 9 -19.52 -29.34 -61.24
N SER A 10 -19.42 -28.04 -61.53
CA SER A 10 -18.25 -27.45 -62.20
C SER A 10 -17.04 -27.46 -61.27
N VAL A 11 -15.83 -27.41 -61.84
CA VAL A 11 -14.59 -27.20 -61.07
C VAL A 11 -14.66 -25.90 -60.26
N GLU A 12 -15.35 -24.89 -60.78
CA GLU A 12 -15.61 -23.62 -60.09
C GLU A 12 -16.46 -23.82 -58.83
N ASP A 13 -17.54 -24.62 -58.91
CA ASP A 13 -18.38 -24.93 -57.75
C ASP A 13 -17.61 -25.69 -56.65
N MET A 14 -16.68 -26.57 -57.04
CA MET A 14 -15.81 -27.28 -56.10
C MET A 14 -14.80 -26.34 -55.41
N VAL A 15 -14.28 -25.35 -56.13
CA VAL A 15 -13.37 -24.33 -55.58
C VAL A 15 -14.12 -23.42 -54.60
N ASP A 16 -15.32 -22.95 -54.96
CA ASP A 16 -16.15 -22.08 -54.12
C ASP A 16 -16.59 -22.79 -52.83
N LEU A 17 -16.97 -24.07 -52.94
CA LEU A 17 -17.26 -24.90 -51.77
C LEU A 17 -16.04 -25.05 -50.85
N GLY A 18 -14.86 -25.26 -51.42
CA GLY A 18 -13.60 -25.33 -50.66
C GLY A 18 -13.27 -24.03 -49.93
N GLN A 19 -13.47 -22.88 -50.57
CA GLN A 19 -13.25 -21.57 -49.95
C GLN A 19 -14.22 -21.29 -48.80
N LEU A 20 -15.51 -21.65 -48.95
CA LEU A 20 -16.51 -21.52 -47.89
C LEU A 20 -16.16 -22.36 -46.65
N VAL A 21 -15.71 -23.59 -46.85
CA VAL A 21 -15.29 -24.48 -45.75
C VAL A 21 -14.09 -23.88 -45.01
N MET A 22 -13.09 -23.40 -45.75
CA MET A 22 -11.89 -22.77 -45.15
C MET A 22 -12.22 -21.47 -44.41
N ALA A 23 -13.09 -20.63 -44.98
CA ALA A 23 -13.56 -19.41 -44.32
C ALA A 23 -14.33 -19.73 -43.03
N GLY A 24 -15.17 -20.77 -43.04
CA GLY A 24 -15.88 -21.24 -41.86
C GLY A 24 -14.94 -21.73 -40.77
N LEU A 25 -13.92 -22.53 -41.11
CA LEU A 25 -12.90 -22.99 -40.17
C LEU A 25 -12.09 -21.83 -39.58
N ALA A 26 -11.65 -20.88 -40.42
CA ALA A 26 -10.94 -19.69 -39.98
C ALA A 26 -11.78 -18.86 -39.01
N PHE A 27 -13.08 -18.72 -39.28
CA PHE A 27 -14.01 -18.00 -38.41
C PHE A 27 -14.17 -18.68 -37.05
N VAL A 28 -14.31 -20.00 -37.02
CA VAL A 28 -14.37 -20.77 -35.76
C VAL A 28 -13.08 -20.60 -34.95
N ILE A 29 -11.91 -20.69 -35.60
CA ILE A 29 -10.60 -20.50 -34.95
C ILE A 29 -10.47 -19.08 -34.39
N ALA A 30 -10.91 -18.06 -35.13
CA ALA A 30 -10.88 -16.67 -34.69
C ALA A 30 -11.75 -16.48 -33.44
N ILE A 31 -12.97 -17.03 -33.42
CA ILE A 31 -13.86 -16.99 -32.24
C ILE A 31 -13.18 -17.66 -31.04
N GLN A 32 -12.59 -18.84 -31.22
CA GLN A 32 -11.94 -19.54 -30.12
C GLN A 32 -10.76 -18.75 -29.57
N THR A 33 -9.93 -18.17 -30.45
CA THR A 33 -8.79 -17.35 -30.06
C THR A 33 -9.22 -16.15 -29.22
N ILE A 34 -10.29 -15.45 -29.62
CA ILE A 34 -10.85 -14.33 -28.86
C ILE A 34 -11.36 -14.79 -27.48
N ARG A 35 -12.04 -15.94 -27.40
CA ARG A 35 -12.53 -16.48 -26.13
C ARG A 35 -11.37 -16.87 -25.20
N TYR A 36 -10.31 -17.46 -25.73
CA TYR A 36 -9.10 -17.77 -24.96
C TYR A 36 -8.41 -16.50 -24.48
N ALA A 37 -8.24 -15.50 -25.35
CA ALA A 37 -7.65 -14.21 -24.98
C ALA A 37 -8.47 -13.52 -23.87
N ALA A 38 -9.81 -13.52 -23.98
CA ALA A 38 -10.68 -12.93 -22.96
C ALA A 38 -10.55 -13.65 -21.59
N ARG A 39 -10.52 -14.99 -21.59
CA ARG A 39 -10.30 -15.78 -20.37
C ARG A 39 -8.92 -15.55 -19.78
N GLN A 40 -7.89 -15.45 -20.62
CA GLN A 40 -6.52 -15.17 -20.20
C GLN A 40 -6.44 -13.78 -19.55
N THR A 41 -7.02 -12.76 -20.17
CA THR A 41 -7.07 -11.40 -19.60
C THR A 41 -7.79 -11.38 -18.26
N ALA A 42 -8.90 -12.11 -18.11
CA ALA A 42 -9.61 -12.23 -16.84
C ALA A 42 -8.75 -12.92 -15.76
N ALA A 43 -8.06 -14.00 -16.11
CA ALA A 43 -7.16 -14.70 -15.18
C ALA A 43 -5.95 -13.85 -14.77
N VAL A 44 -5.37 -13.10 -15.70
CA VAL A 44 -4.28 -12.14 -15.42
C VAL A 44 -4.76 -11.02 -14.51
N ALA A 45 -5.97 -10.51 -14.71
CA ALA A 45 -6.56 -9.50 -13.83
C ALA A 45 -6.74 -10.01 -12.39
N GLU A 46 -7.21 -11.25 -12.23
CA GLU A 46 -7.37 -11.87 -10.91
C GLU A 46 -6.01 -12.12 -10.23
N GLN A 47 -5.02 -12.60 -10.99
CA GLN A 47 -3.64 -12.76 -10.48
C GLN A 47 -3.01 -11.42 -10.09
N ALA A 48 -3.25 -10.36 -10.86
CA ALA A 48 -2.78 -9.02 -10.52
C ALA A 48 -3.41 -8.51 -9.22
N LYS A 49 -4.70 -8.80 -8.98
CA LYS A 49 -5.37 -8.48 -7.72
C LYS A 49 -4.74 -9.21 -6.53
N ILE A 50 -4.56 -10.53 -6.62
CA ILE A 50 -3.93 -11.34 -5.56
C ILE A 50 -2.48 -10.88 -5.33
N GLY A 51 -1.74 -10.62 -6.41
CA GLY A 51 -0.38 -10.09 -6.34
C GLY A 51 -0.30 -8.73 -5.64
N ASN A 52 -1.25 -7.84 -5.92
CA ASN A 52 -1.35 -6.53 -5.25
C ASN A 52 -1.69 -6.67 -3.76
N GLU A 53 -2.59 -7.59 -3.39
CA GLU A 53 -2.91 -7.89 -1.99
C GLU A 53 -1.70 -8.45 -1.24
N MET A 54 -1.01 -9.45 -1.82
CA MET A 54 0.20 -10.04 -1.26
C MET A 54 1.34 -9.04 -1.11
N ALA A 55 1.56 -8.21 -2.14
CA ALA A 55 2.53 -7.12 -2.08
C ALA A 55 2.18 -6.14 -0.96
N GLY A 56 0.89 -5.86 -0.77
CA GLY A 56 0.41 -5.01 0.30
C GLY A 56 0.76 -5.54 1.69
N THR A 57 0.47 -6.81 1.96
CA THR A 57 0.80 -7.46 3.23
C THR A 57 2.31 -7.57 3.46
N SER A 58 3.08 -7.93 2.43
CA SER A 58 4.54 -8.03 2.52
C SER A 58 5.19 -6.69 2.90
N ASN A 59 4.63 -5.57 2.40
CA ASN A 59 5.14 -4.24 2.71
C ASN A 59 4.75 -3.74 4.11
N LEU A 60 3.68 -4.28 4.70
CA LEU A 60 3.26 -3.94 6.07
C LEU A 60 4.06 -4.71 7.13
N ASN A 61 4.53 -5.92 6.81
CA ASN A 61 5.28 -6.75 7.76
C ASN A 61 6.48 -6.05 8.41
N PRO A 62 7.36 -5.33 7.67
CA PRO A 62 8.46 -4.58 8.29
C PRO A 62 8.01 -3.49 9.25
N VAL A 63 6.89 -2.82 8.95
CA VAL A 63 6.32 -1.76 9.81
C VAL A 63 5.83 -2.36 11.12
N LEU A 64 5.09 -3.46 11.05
CA LEU A 64 4.59 -4.16 12.23
C LEU A 64 5.73 -4.74 13.08
N ALA A 65 6.70 -5.39 12.44
CA ALA A 65 7.86 -5.97 13.13
C ALA A 65 8.70 -4.89 13.82
N GLY A 66 9.00 -3.78 13.13
CA GLY A 66 9.75 -2.67 13.73
C GLY A 66 8.97 -1.99 14.85
N HIS A 67 7.65 -1.86 14.72
CA HIS A 67 6.80 -1.34 15.80
C HIS A 67 6.84 -2.24 17.04
N GLN A 68 6.70 -3.55 16.86
CA GLN A 68 6.81 -4.53 17.94
C GLN A 68 8.18 -4.47 18.62
N GLN A 69 9.28 -4.30 17.87
CA GLN A 69 10.61 -4.14 18.44
C GLN A 69 10.72 -2.88 19.32
N VAL A 70 10.16 -1.74 18.87
CA VAL A 70 10.12 -0.52 19.69
C VAL A 70 9.28 -0.74 20.95
N MET A 71 8.12 -1.40 20.86
CA MET A 71 7.30 -1.69 22.03
C MET A 71 8.00 -2.63 23.01
N GLN A 72 8.68 -3.67 22.51
CA GLN A 72 9.47 -4.57 23.34
C GLN A 72 10.57 -3.82 24.08
N LEU A 73 11.28 -2.91 23.40
CA LEU A 73 12.30 -2.08 24.04
C LEU A 73 11.73 -1.20 25.16
N LEU A 74 10.52 -0.65 24.98
CA LEU A 74 9.85 0.14 26.02
C LEU A 74 9.36 -0.73 27.19
N ILE A 75 9.03 -2.00 26.95
CA ILE A 75 8.72 -2.98 28.00
C ILE A 75 9.99 -3.35 28.79
N ASP A 76 11.10 -3.62 28.09
CA ASP A 76 12.37 -4.01 28.70
C ASP A 76 13.04 -2.86 29.45
N HIS A 77 12.79 -1.62 29.02
CA HIS A 77 13.31 -0.38 29.59
C HIS A 77 12.17 0.59 29.92
N PRO A 78 11.36 0.31 30.95
CA PRO A 78 10.19 1.11 31.29
C PRO A 78 10.55 2.56 31.67
N GLU A 79 11.81 2.83 32.06
CA GLU A 79 12.29 4.19 32.31
C GLU A 79 12.24 5.08 31.06
N LEU A 80 12.16 4.49 29.86
CA LEU A 80 12.06 5.23 28.59
C LEU A 80 10.63 5.69 28.27
N TYR A 81 9.61 4.98 28.77
CA TYR A 81 8.21 5.19 28.43
C TYR A 81 7.74 6.66 28.54
N PRO A 82 8.09 7.42 29.61
CA PRO A 82 7.65 8.82 29.74
C PRO A 82 8.13 9.74 28.60
N TYR A 83 9.28 9.45 27.99
CA TYR A 83 9.82 10.26 26.88
C TYR A 83 9.07 10.03 25.55
N PHE A 84 8.35 8.91 25.42
CA PHE A 84 7.62 8.51 24.21
C PHE A 84 6.11 8.70 24.30
N ARG A 85 5.53 8.59 25.50
CA ARG A 85 4.06 8.64 25.70
C ARG A 85 3.57 9.79 26.56
N GLU A 86 4.42 10.32 27.44
CA GLU A 86 4.04 11.35 28.42
C GLU A 86 4.64 12.73 28.09
N SER A 87 5.18 12.90 26.89
CA SER A 87 5.79 14.17 26.45
C SER A 87 6.94 14.67 27.34
N LYS A 88 7.61 13.77 28.07
CA LYS A 88 8.79 14.14 28.86
C LYS A 88 9.95 14.51 27.94
N GLN A 89 10.64 15.60 28.24
CA GLN A 89 11.81 16.04 27.48
C GLN A 89 12.98 15.06 27.66
N PRO A 90 13.72 14.73 26.59
CA PRO A 90 14.88 13.85 26.70
C PRO A 90 15.94 14.46 27.63
N PRO A 91 16.68 13.64 28.41
CA PRO A 91 17.78 14.15 29.22
C PRO A 91 18.83 14.82 28.34
N ARG A 92 19.55 15.82 28.86
CA ARG A 92 20.56 16.56 28.08
C ARG A 92 21.80 15.75 27.73
N ARG A 93 22.19 14.77 28.56
CA ARG A 93 23.39 13.93 28.38
C ARG A 93 23.21 12.56 29.07
N GLY A 94 24.15 11.65 28.83
CA GLY A 94 24.28 10.38 29.55
C GLY A 94 23.58 9.21 28.86
N LYS A 95 23.70 8.03 29.48
CA LYS A 95 23.24 6.75 28.89
C LYS A 95 21.75 6.74 28.57
N VAL A 96 20.92 7.33 29.42
CA VAL A 96 19.46 7.41 29.20
C VAL A 96 19.14 8.26 27.98
N ARG A 97 19.85 9.38 27.76
CA ARG A 97 19.67 10.19 26.54
C ARG A 97 19.96 9.36 25.30
N ASN A 98 21.09 8.65 25.27
CA ASN A 98 21.47 7.86 24.11
C ASN A 98 20.42 6.77 23.80
N ARG A 99 19.89 6.10 24.84
CA ARG A 99 18.78 5.15 24.67
C ARG A 99 17.54 5.82 24.08
N VAL A 100 17.11 6.95 24.64
CA VAL A 100 15.95 7.71 24.14
C VAL A 100 16.14 8.10 22.68
N LEU A 101 17.32 8.57 22.27
CA LEU A 101 17.55 8.96 20.87
C LEU A 101 17.56 7.76 19.93
N VAL A 102 18.23 6.66 20.28
CA VAL A 102 18.24 5.45 19.43
C VAL A 102 16.84 4.87 19.29
N THR A 103 16.06 4.84 20.37
CA THR A 103 14.66 4.41 20.30
C THR A 103 13.81 5.35 19.45
N ALA A 104 14.07 6.66 19.52
CA ALA A 104 13.38 7.65 18.69
C ALA A 104 13.74 7.50 17.21
N GLU A 105 15.00 7.19 16.88
CA GLU A 105 15.46 6.87 15.52
C GLU A 105 14.75 5.63 14.98
N MET A 106 14.73 4.53 15.74
CA MET A 106 14.00 3.31 15.38
C MET A 106 12.50 3.58 15.15
N LEU A 107 11.88 4.38 16.02
CA LEU A 107 10.48 4.75 15.87
C LEU A 107 10.27 5.64 14.63
N ALA A 108 11.19 6.55 14.32
CA ALA A 108 11.13 7.37 13.12
C ALA A 108 11.18 6.52 11.85
N ASP A 109 12.05 5.51 11.80
CA ASP A 109 12.14 4.57 10.68
C ASP A 109 10.83 3.83 10.44
N VAL A 110 10.23 3.32 11.52
CA VAL A 110 8.94 2.61 11.47
C VAL A 110 7.83 3.52 10.96
N LEU A 111 7.71 4.73 11.50
CA LEU A 111 6.66 5.66 11.12
C LEU A 111 6.83 6.15 9.68
N ASN A 112 8.06 6.49 9.28
CA ASN A 112 8.39 6.93 7.92
C ASN A 112 8.11 5.82 6.90
N THR A 113 8.47 4.58 7.20
CA THR A 113 8.19 3.41 6.35
C THR A 113 6.68 3.17 6.27
N GLY A 114 5.96 3.21 7.39
CA GLY A 114 4.52 3.05 7.37
C GLY A 114 3.81 4.16 6.57
N LEU A 115 4.30 5.41 6.60
CA LEU A 115 3.78 6.50 5.77
C LEU A 115 4.05 6.28 4.28
N HIS A 116 5.20 5.70 3.94
CA HIS A 116 5.52 5.33 2.57
C HIS A 116 4.56 4.23 2.06
N VAL A 117 4.41 3.17 2.85
CA VAL A 117 3.57 2.01 2.54
C VAL A 117 2.08 2.39 2.47
N SER A 118 1.59 3.22 3.39
CA SER A 118 0.19 3.65 3.39
C SER A 118 -0.19 4.48 2.15
N ARG A 119 0.78 5.17 1.54
CA ARG A 119 0.56 5.91 0.28
C ARG A 119 0.52 4.99 -0.94
N GLN A 120 1.20 3.86 -0.89
CA GLN A 120 1.33 2.94 -2.02
C GLN A 120 0.19 1.92 -2.11
N ILE A 121 -0.50 1.62 -1.00
CA ILE A 121 -1.54 0.59 -0.96
C ILE A 121 -2.89 1.24 -0.67
N PRO A 122 -3.70 1.56 -1.70
CA PRO A 122 -5.01 2.18 -1.53
C PRO A 122 -5.95 1.41 -0.60
N ALA A 123 -5.85 0.08 -0.59
CA ALA A 123 -6.65 -0.80 0.28
C ALA A 123 -6.42 -0.53 1.79
N VAL A 124 -5.24 -0.05 2.17
CA VAL A 124 -4.92 0.29 3.58
C VAL A 124 -5.59 1.59 4.02
N ASN A 125 -5.90 2.49 3.08
CA ASN A 125 -6.52 3.79 3.40
C ASN A 125 -8.04 3.70 3.68
N GLY A 126 -8.67 2.53 3.48
CA GLY A 126 -10.12 2.36 3.54
C GLY A 126 -10.71 1.84 4.85
N GLY A 127 -9.93 1.36 5.82
CA GLY A 127 -10.51 0.58 6.93
C GLY A 127 -9.81 0.61 8.30
N LEU A 128 -8.62 1.19 8.43
CA LEU A 128 -7.94 1.38 9.72
C LEU A 128 -7.56 2.86 9.83
N ASP A 129 -7.61 3.41 11.05
CA ASP A 129 -7.24 4.80 11.35
C ASP A 129 -6.07 5.25 10.47
N PRO A 130 -6.20 6.36 9.71
CA PRO A 130 -5.22 6.70 8.70
C PRO A 130 -3.87 6.83 9.39
N TRP A 131 -2.93 5.95 9.04
CA TRP A 131 -1.56 5.94 9.56
C TRP A 131 -0.91 7.33 9.69
N PRO A 132 -1.18 8.31 8.78
CA PRO A 132 -0.80 9.71 8.98
C PRO A 132 -1.28 10.37 10.29
N GLY A 133 -2.51 10.09 10.72
CA GLY A 133 -3.07 10.56 11.99
C GLY A 133 -2.30 9.99 13.18
N TYR A 134 -2.07 8.67 13.19
CA TYR A 134 -1.24 8.02 14.21
C TYR A 134 0.16 8.62 14.28
N CYS A 135 0.84 8.78 13.14
CA CYS A 135 2.16 9.39 13.08
C CYS A 135 2.15 10.82 13.62
N SER A 136 1.16 11.63 13.25
CA SER A 136 0.99 13.00 13.76
C SER A 136 0.85 13.03 15.28
N ASP A 137 0.06 12.12 15.85
CA ASP A 137 -0.19 12.05 17.28
C ASP A 137 1.07 11.62 18.05
N VAL A 138 1.79 10.62 17.55
CA VAL A 138 3.09 10.19 18.11
C VAL A 138 4.11 11.33 18.06
N MET A 139 4.25 12.01 16.92
CA MET A 139 5.13 13.20 16.79
C MET A 139 4.74 14.33 17.74
N SER A 140 3.45 14.46 18.06
CA SER A 140 2.96 15.48 18.99
C SER A 140 3.25 15.16 20.46
N THR A 141 3.36 13.88 20.80
CA THR A 141 3.52 13.37 22.18
C THR A 141 4.93 12.90 22.51
N CYS A 142 5.81 12.77 21.51
CA CYS A 142 7.22 12.38 21.68
C CYS A 142 8.18 13.51 21.26
N PRO A 143 8.66 14.33 22.22
CA PRO A 143 9.63 15.39 21.95
C PRO A 143 10.95 14.89 21.37
N ALA A 144 11.43 13.73 21.82
CA ALA A 144 12.68 13.14 21.33
C ALA A 144 12.60 12.80 19.83
N LEU A 145 11.47 12.22 19.40
CA LEU A 145 11.22 11.93 17.99
C LEU A 145 11.17 13.22 17.15
N ARG A 146 10.54 14.27 17.68
CA ARG A 146 10.48 15.57 17.01
C ARG A 146 11.86 16.21 16.87
N GLU A 147 12.63 16.26 17.96
CA GLU A 147 14.03 16.72 17.96
C GLU A 147 14.84 15.97 16.90
N MET A 148 14.67 14.65 16.82
CA MET A 148 15.39 13.80 15.87
C MET A 148 15.03 14.13 14.42
N VAL A 149 13.74 14.20 14.09
CA VAL A 149 13.26 14.50 12.73
C VAL A 149 13.63 15.93 12.30
N GLU A 150 13.55 16.90 13.21
CA GLU A 150 13.94 18.29 12.95
C GLU A 150 15.45 18.44 12.73
N ALA A 151 16.26 17.68 13.46
CA ALA A 151 17.72 17.69 13.29
C ALA A 151 18.19 17.02 12.00
N HIS A 152 17.39 16.10 11.44
CA HIS A 152 17.74 15.31 10.24
C HIS A 152 16.56 15.26 9.24
N PRO A 153 16.21 16.39 8.60
CA PRO A 153 15.03 16.48 7.73
C PRO A 153 15.09 15.53 6.52
N ASP A 154 16.28 15.19 6.04
CA ASP A 154 16.49 14.34 4.87
C ASP A 154 16.38 12.83 5.17
N TRP A 155 16.46 12.42 6.44
CA TRP A 155 16.44 10.99 6.82
C TRP A 155 15.02 10.43 6.78
N TRP A 156 14.03 11.23 7.21
CA TRP A 156 12.63 10.82 7.26
C TRP A 156 11.73 11.81 6.51
N PRO A 157 11.85 11.88 5.17
CA PRO A 157 11.17 12.89 4.37
C PRO A 157 9.64 12.82 4.49
N ASN A 158 9.06 11.63 4.75
CA ASN A 158 7.62 11.51 4.94
C ASN A 158 7.14 12.09 6.27
N LEU A 159 7.97 12.01 7.32
CA LEU A 159 7.69 12.63 8.62
C LEU A 159 7.88 14.14 8.56
N GLY A 160 8.94 14.62 7.91
CA GLY A 160 9.14 16.05 7.67
C GLY A 160 7.96 16.68 6.91
N ALA A 161 7.53 16.04 5.82
CA ALA A 161 6.37 16.49 5.06
C ALA A 161 5.06 16.47 5.87
N LEU A 162 4.90 15.53 6.81
CA LEU A 162 3.75 15.47 7.70
C LEU A 162 3.74 16.62 8.72
N GLN A 163 4.91 16.99 9.27
CA GLN A 163 5.05 18.14 10.17
C GLN A 163 4.68 19.46 9.48
N SER A 164 5.18 19.68 8.25
CA SER A 164 4.91 20.91 7.49
C SER A 164 3.43 21.10 7.11
N ARG A 165 2.66 20.01 7.06
CA ARG A 165 1.23 20.04 6.70
C ARG A 165 0.29 20.38 7.86
N ARG A 166 0.75 20.46 9.10
CA ARG A 166 -0.10 20.77 10.25
C ARG A 166 -0.38 22.29 10.28
N PRO A 167 -1.62 22.78 10.04
CA PRO A 167 -1.95 24.15 10.37
C PRO A 167 -1.94 24.32 11.90
N VAL A 168 -1.67 25.53 12.37
CA VAL A 168 -1.56 25.98 13.78
C VAL A 168 -2.91 25.88 14.55
N GLN A 169 -3.70 24.82 14.37
CA GLN A 169 -5.06 24.68 14.93
C GLN A 169 -5.16 23.80 16.19
N ALA A 170 -4.06 23.35 16.78
CA ALA A 170 -4.12 22.53 18.00
C ALA A 170 -4.22 23.33 19.32
N SER A 171 -4.27 24.67 19.29
CA SER A 171 -4.41 25.51 20.49
C SER A 171 -5.85 25.88 20.85
N VAL A 172 -6.84 25.60 19.99
CA VAL A 172 -8.22 26.07 20.20
C VAL A 172 -9.10 25.05 20.95
N ARG A 173 -8.81 23.75 20.90
CA ARG A 173 -9.74 22.71 21.42
C ARG A 173 -9.59 22.37 22.90
N ARG A 174 -8.53 22.84 23.60
CA ARG A 174 -8.33 22.58 25.04
C ARG A 174 -8.90 23.67 25.97
N ARG A 175 -9.40 24.80 25.45
CA ARG A 175 -10.03 25.85 26.27
C ARG A 175 -11.54 25.69 26.47
N SER A 176 -12.19 24.75 25.79
CA SER A 176 -13.65 24.56 25.83
C SER A 176 -14.14 23.38 26.70
N GLN A 177 -13.26 22.70 27.44
CA GLN A 177 -13.64 21.65 28.40
C GLN A 177 -13.33 22.01 29.86
N GLY A 178 -13.18 23.30 30.15
CA GLY A 178 -13.06 23.83 31.51
C GLY A 178 -14.27 24.67 31.89
N VAL A 179 -15.49 24.11 31.81
CA VAL A 179 -16.67 24.60 32.53
C VAL A 179 -17.57 23.41 32.83
N LEU A 180 -17.46 22.88 34.05
CA LEU A 180 -18.51 22.61 35.03
C LEU A 180 -17.92 21.80 36.18
#